data_AF-A0A2D7W835-F1
#
_entry.id   AF-A0A2D7W835-F1
#
_cell.length_a   1.000
_cell.length_b   1.000
_cell.length_c   1.000
_cell.angle_alpha   90.00
_cell.angle_beta   90.00
_cell.angle_gamma   90.00
#
_symmetry.space_group_name_H-M   'P 1'
#
loop_
_entity.id
_entity.type
_entity.pdbx_description
1 polymer ?
#
loop_
_entity_poly.entity_id
_entity_poly.type
_entity_poly.pdbx_seq_one_letter_code
_entity_poly.pdbx_strand_id
1 'polypeptide(L)'
;MKAIFAIRTRFPSSLLWTPGIGGPDNCALLSWFGVDLFDLSRSRMASYGNILLSELGPRYPDSTLNEKSDLESQYNHWIKSISATRSAIQHNSLRELAERQSTSSAKSVEHLRRHDTLINNTKNTFLFSSAVTKNRKLRCHTFESRNDPLISNWRDRVNDNYMPPEHQREILVLLPCSAKKPYSLSQSHRVFKKYLGSKFLNEVMVTSPLGLVPRELENLWPAAHYDIPVTGNWDYDEKMIIKSMIEKLVVRVGYKYIINHTDIEISELNATIINTRDGENARSEKSLEKLRISIEECSANLIFPSKKYSPRLHMLKSISRFIYSSDEWLDGLTISGRPPILTIYSDKEQIAKWNPKTGRFSFSKKGIQILYDLDLLPSAQIYSGIDWKGDIFSSMVESVNPRILVGDEVAILQENKIIGSARAIAPGWEWPNVPGKLARARHRM
;
A
#
# COMPACT_ATOMS: atom_id res chain seq x y z
N MET A 1 23.34 7.09 3.59
CA MET A 1 22.03 6.44 3.85
C MET A 1 21.65 6.39 5.32
N LYS A 2 22.27 5.54 6.16
CA LYS A 2 21.90 5.43 7.59
C LYS A 2 21.89 6.77 8.34
N ALA A 3 22.89 7.62 8.09
CA ALA A 3 22.96 8.96 8.66
C ALA A 3 21.77 9.86 8.26
N ILE A 4 21.44 9.92 6.96
CA ILE A 4 20.29 10.68 6.46
C ILE A 4 19.01 10.23 7.17
N PHE A 5 18.76 8.91 7.19
CA PHE A 5 17.59 8.34 7.85
C PHE A 5 17.53 8.68 9.35
N ALA A 6 18.64 8.50 10.08
CA ALA A 6 18.72 8.81 11.51
C ALA A 6 18.49 10.29 11.82
N ILE A 7 19.06 11.20 11.01
CA ILE A 7 18.89 12.64 11.20
C ILE A 7 17.45 13.05 10.88
N ARG A 8 16.90 12.58 9.75
CA ARG A 8 15.52 12.87 9.33
C ARG A 8 14.50 12.40 10.36
N THR A 9 14.68 11.19 10.91
CA THR A 9 13.76 10.64 11.92
C THR A 9 13.88 11.33 13.27
N ARG A 10 15.09 11.75 13.66
CA ARG A 10 15.31 12.47 14.93
C ARG A 10 14.87 13.93 14.88
N PHE A 11 15.00 14.58 13.72
CA PHE A 11 14.70 15.99 13.52
C PHE A 11 13.77 16.19 12.31
N PRO A 12 12.51 15.70 12.37
CA PRO A 12 11.59 15.69 11.23
C PRO A 12 11.31 17.07 10.63
N SER A 13 11.36 18.13 11.45
CA SER A 13 11.06 19.50 11.04
C SER A 13 12.25 20.29 10.51
N SER A 14 13.46 19.76 10.65
CA SER A 14 14.67 20.44 10.21
C SER A 14 14.92 20.20 8.72
N LEU A 15 15.37 21.24 8.02
CA LEU A 15 15.86 21.07 6.66
C LEU A 15 17.18 20.29 6.68
N LEU A 16 17.29 19.28 5.82
CA LEU A 16 18.52 18.49 5.68
C LEU A 16 19.31 18.95 4.46
N TRP A 17 20.55 19.34 4.70
CA TRP A 17 21.53 19.69 3.68
C TRP A 17 22.63 18.63 3.64
N THR A 18 22.95 18.13 2.44
CA THR A 18 24.07 17.21 2.22
C THR A 18 25.14 17.88 1.35
N PRO A 19 26.16 18.52 1.95
CA PRO A 19 27.12 19.33 1.21
C PRO A 19 27.94 18.49 0.21
N GLY A 20 28.05 18.98 -1.02
CA GLY A 20 29.00 18.45 -2.02
C GLY A 20 28.68 17.10 -2.66
N ILE A 21 27.53 16.48 -2.36
CA ILE A 21 27.12 15.20 -2.96
C ILE A 21 25.95 15.34 -3.95
N GLY A 22 25.25 16.48 -3.93
CA GLY A 22 24.11 16.75 -4.79
C GLY A 22 24.53 17.04 -6.24
N GLY A 23 23.74 16.57 -7.19
CA GLY A 23 23.82 16.92 -8.60
C GLY A 23 22.45 16.77 -9.29
N PRO A 24 22.28 17.32 -10.50
CA PRO A 24 21.07 17.12 -11.29
C PRO A 24 20.70 15.65 -11.51
N ASP A 25 21.70 14.76 -11.55
CA ASP A 25 21.60 13.30 -11.73
C ASP A 25 21.06 12.54 -10.52
N ASN A 26 21.07 13.14 -9.32
CA ASN A 26 20.66 12.46 -8.09
C ASN A 26 19.73 13.31 -7.19
N CYS A 27 19.27 14.46 -7.65
CA CYS A 27 18.40 15.37 -6.89
C CYS A 27 17.13 14.68 -6.37
N ALA A 28 16.42 13.95 -7.23
CA ALA A 28 15.21 13.24 -6.85
C ALA A 28 15.51 12.05 -5.94
N LEU A 29 16.64 11.36 -6.16
CA LEU A 29 17.07 10.25 -5.32
C LEU A 29 17.40 10.71 -3.88
N LEU A 30 18.18 11.79 -3.75
CA LEU A 30 18.49 12.37 -2.45
C LEU A 30 17.25 12.96 -1.79
N SER A 31 16.36 13.59 -2.56
CA SER A 31 15.05 14.07 -2.06
C SER A 31 14.17 12.91 -1.56
N TRP A 32 14.18 11.77 -2.25
CA TRP A 32 13.49 10.55 -1.81
C TRP A 32 14.02 10.03 -0.48
N PHE A 33 15.32 10.18 -0.23
CA PHE A 33 15.94 9.86 1.06
C PHE A 33 15.65 10.90 2.15
N GLY A 34 15.03 12.04 1.79
CA GLY A 34 14.69 13.12 2.70
C GLY A 34 15.76 14.21 2.80
N VAL A 35 16.51 14.52 1.74
CA VAL A 35 17.35 15.72 1.64
C VAL A 35 16.54 16.89 1.06
N ASP A 36 16.64 18.08 1.64
CA ASP A 36 15.87 19.26 1.20
C ASP A 36 16.72 20.32 0.49
N LEU A 37 17.99 20.44 0.89
CA LEU A 37 18.88 21.51 0.44
C LEU A 37 20.07 20.94 -0.33
N PHE A 38 20.41 21.63 -1.42
CA PHE A 38 21.49 21.26 -2.34
C PHE A 38 22.39 22.46 -2.60
N ASP A 39 23.68 22.21 -2.76
CA ASP A 39 24.69 23.19 -3.15
C ASP A 39 25.39 22.78 -4.46
N LEU A 40 26.27 23.65 -4.94
CA LEU A 40 26.91 23.54 -6.24
C LEU A 40 28.36 23.07 -6.16
N SER A 41 28.85 22.63 -5.01
CA SER A 41 30.25 22.22 -4.85
C SER A 41 30.63 21.12 -5.84
N ARG A 42 29.74 20.12 -6.03
CA ARG A 42 29.94 19.04 -7.02
C ARG A 42 29.92 19.55 -8.44
N SER A 43 28.99 20.45 -8.78
CA SER A 43 28.91 21.08 -10.11
C SER A 43 30.13 21.95 -10.43
N ARG A 44 30.68 22.68 -9.44
CA ARG A 44 31.92 23.44 -9.58
C ARG A 44 33.11 22.54 -9.86
N MET A 45 33.23 21.45 -9.12
CA MET A 45 34.29 20.45 -9.33
C MET A 45 34.16 19.78 -10.71
N ALA A 46 32.94 19.41 -11.12
CA ALA A 46 32.68 18.83 -12.44
C ALA A 46 33.04 19.82 -13.57
N SER A 47 32.64 21.08 -13.43
CA SER A 47 32.95 22.15 -14.40
C SER A 47 34.45 22.32 -14.59
N TYR A 48 35.24 22.35 -13.51
CA TYR A 48 36.70 22.41 -13.58
C TYR A 48 37.30 21.19 -14.30
N GLY A 49 36.69 20.02 -14.12
CA GLY A 49 37.07 18.77 -14.81
C GLY A 49 36.53 18.63 -16.24
N ASN A 50 35.92 19.68 -16.82
CA ASN A 50 35.23 19.64 -18.11
C ASN A 50 34.09 18.59 -18.20
N ILE A 51 33.45 18.30 -17.06
CA ILE A 51 32.33 17.34 -16.95
C ILE A 51 31.02 18.10 -16.76
N LEU A 52 30.00 17.74 -17.52
CA LEU A 52 28.63 18.23 -17.37
C LEU A 52 27.81 17.25 -16.52
N LEU A 53 27.17 17.74 -15.45
CA LEU A 53 26.22 16.94 -14.68
C LEU A 53 24.82 17.13 -15.25
N SER A 54 24.32 16.12 -15.94
CA SER A 54 22.95 16.09 -16.47
C SER A 54 22.03 15.25 -15.58
N GLU A 55 20.72 15.24 -15.82
CA GLU A 55 19.78 14.36 -15.10
C GLU A 55 20.08 12.86 -15.30
N LEU A 56 20.82 12.51 -16.35
CA LEU A 56 21.21 11.13 -16.67
C LEU A 56 22.54 10.72 -16.02
N GLY A 57 23.29 11.67 -15.47
CA GLY A 57 24.62 11.43 -14.93
C GLY A 57 25.69 12.41 -15.43
N PRO A 58 26.91 12.28 -14.89
CA PRO A 58 28.10 12.98 -15.36
C PRO A 58 28.51 12.48 -16.75
N ARG A 59 28.84 13.41 -17.65
CA ARG A 59 29.38 13.11 -18.99
C ARG A 59 30.21 14.26 -19.54
N TYR A 60 30.95 14.00 -20.60
CA TYR A 60 31.57 15.08 -21.37
C TYR A 60 30.51 15.85 -22.17
N PRO A 61 30.67 17.18 -22.32
CA PRO A 61 29.81 17.96 -23.18
C PRO A 61 30.03 17.58 -24.66
N ASP A 62 28.97 17.59 -25.46
CA ASP A 62 29.06 17.39 -26.90
C ASP A 62 29.53 18.67 -27.61
N SER A 63 30.78 18.68 -28.05
CA SER A 63 31.37 19.82 -28.75
C SER A 63 30.71 20.10 -30.11
N THR A 64 30.09 19.10 -30.76
CA THR A 64 29.44 19.27 -32.07
C THR A 64 28.15 20.07 -31.98
N LEU A 65 27.53 20.08 -30.79
CA LEU A 65 26.32 20.85 -30.47
C LEU A 65 26.61 22.10 -29.64
N ASN A 66 27.88 22.51 -29.55
CA ASN A 66 28.34 23.64 -28.71
C ASN A 66 27.95 23.52 -27.24
N GLU A 67 27.83 22.30 -26.73
CA GLU A 67 27.54 22.10 -25.33
C GLU A 67 28.77 22.44 -24.48
N LYS A 68 28.52 22.99 -23.29
CA LYS A 68 29.56 23.41 -22.36
C LYS A 68 29.35 22.76 -21.00
N SER A 69 30.42 22.71 -20.22
CA SER A 69 30.42 22.23 -18.83
C SER A 69 30.59 23.38 -17.83
N ASP A 70 30.53 24.62 -18.30
CA ASP A 70 30.58 25.83 -17.47
C ASP A 70 29.45 25.90 -16.44
N LEU A 71 29.59 26.76 -15.44
CA LEU A 71 28.60 26.86 -14.37
C LEU A 71 27.21 27.22 -14.87
N GLU A 72 27.11 28.00 -15.95
CA GLU A 72 25.82 28.34 -16.55
C GLU A 72 25.10 27.10 -17.08
N SER A 73 25.82 26.21 -17.75
CA SER A 73 25.29 24.93 -18.21
C SER A 73 24.88 24.03 -17.03
N GLN A 74 25.68 24.00 -15.95
CA GLN A 74 25.35 23.26 -14.73
C GLN A 74 24.07 23.82 -14.06
N TYR A 75 23.91 25.14 -13.97
CA TYR A 75 22.72 25.79 -13.42
C TYR A 75 21.46 25.39 -14.20
N ASN A 76 21.55 25.39 -15.54
CA ASN A 76 20.44 25.00 -16.40
C ASN A 76 19.99 23.55 -16.16
N HIS A 77 20.93 22.62 -15.92
CA HIS A 77 20.57 21.25 -15.54
C HIS A 77 19.97 21.15 -14.13
N TRP A 78 20.46 21.94 -13.17
CA TRP A 78 19.86 22.01 -11.83
C TRP A 78 18.42 22.51 -11.85
N ILE A 79 18.13 23.57 -12.61
CA ILE A 79 16.78 24.11 -12.75
C ILE A 79 15.82 23.04 -13.28
N LYS A 80 16.23 22.31 -14.32
CA LYS A 80 15.44 21.20 -14.90
C LYS A 80 15.20 20.09 -13.87
N SER A 81 16.25 19.64 -13.18
CA SER A 81 16.15 18.54 -12.21
C SER A 81 15.32 18.91 -10.98
N ILE A 82 15.45 20.13 -10.46
CA ILE A 82 14.62 20.65 -9.35
C ILE A 82 13.16 20.76 -9.80
N SER A 83 12.92 21.25 -11.02
CA SER A 83 11.56 21.35 -11.58
C SER A 83 10.92 19.96 -11.71
N ALA A 84 11.64 18.98 -12.27
CA ALA A 84 11.21 17.60 -12.38
C ALA A 84 10.93 16.98 -11.00
N THR A 85 11.81 17.20 -10.02
CA THR A 85 11.67 16.70 -8.66
C THR A 85 10.44 17.30 -7.95
N ARG A 86 10.24 18.61 -8.03
CA ARG A 86 9.06 19.29 -7.46
C ARG A 86 7.75 18.82 -8.10
N SER A 87 7.74 18.68 -9.43
CA SER A 87 6.60 18.13 -10.15
C SER A 87 6.30 16.70 -9.71
N ALA A 88 7.33 15.86 -9.56
CA ALA A 88 7.18 14.48 -9.11
C ALA A 88 6.64 14.38 -7.67
N ILE A 89 7.07 15.27 -6.75
CA ILE A 89 6.51 15.37 -5.39
C ILE A 89 5.01 15.72 -5.46
N GLN A 90 4.65 16.76 -6.19
CA GLN A 90 3.26 17.23 -6.31
C GLN A 90 2.32 16.15 -6.90
N HIS A 91 2.83 15.33 -7.80
CA HIS A 91 2.06 14.30 -8.50
C HIS A 91 2.23 12.89 -7.93
N ASN A 92 2.83 12.74 -6.75
CA ASN A 92 3.08 11.45 -6.10
C ASN A 92 3.81 10.45 -7.00
N SER A 93 4.89 10.91 -7.65
CA SER A 93 5.75 10.11 -8.53
C SER A 93 7.25 10.27 -8.25
N LEU A 94 7.61 10.73 -7.04
CA LEU A 94 9.01 10.96 -6.65
C LEU A 94 9.81 9.65 -6.65
N ARG A 95 9.20 8.54 -6.21
CA ARG A 95 9.82 7.21 -6.19
C ARG A 95 10.29 6.79 -7.58
N GLU A 96 9.44 6.96 -8.60
CA GLU A 96 9.72 6.60 -9.98
C GLU A 96 10.84 7.46 -10.58
N LEU A 97 10.88 8.76 -10.24
CA LEU A 97 11.97 9.63 -10.65
C LEU A 97 13.28 9.27 -9.93
N ALA A 98 13.21 8.92 -8.65
CA ALA A 98 14.36 8.44 -7.87
C ALA A 98 14.91 7.12 -8.42
N GLU A 99 14.06 6.17 -8.81
CA GLU A 99 14.48 4.94 -9.49
C GLU A 99 15.21 5.25 -10.81
N ARG A 100 14.67 6.13 -11.65
CA ARG A 100 15.33 6.54 -12.90
C ARG A 100 16.68 7.22 -12.67
N GLN A 101 16.74 8.13 -11.70
CA GLN A 101 18.00 8.80 -11.35
C GLN A 101 18.99 7.88 -10.64
N SER A 102 18.51 6.81 -9.99
CA SER A 102 19.39 5.85 -9.33
C SER A 102 20.33 5.14 -10.31
N THR A 103 19.94 4.99 -11.58
CA THR A 103 20.77 4.34 -12.60
C THR A 103 21.88 5.23 -13.15
N SER A 104 22.02 6.47 -12.66
CA SER A 104 23.15 7.36 -13.00
C SER A 104 24.51 6.84 -12.53
N SER A 105 24.54 5.97 -11.50
CA SER A 105 25.78 5.31 -11.04
C SER A 105 25.50 4.03 -10.27
N ALA A 106 26.45 3.11 -10.23
CA ALA A 106 26.36 1.90 -9.41
C ALA A 106 26.15 2.21 -7.91
N LYS A 107 26.77 3.28 -7.41
CA LYS A 107 26.60 3.73 -6.01
C LYS A 107 25.20 4.25 -5.73
N SER A 108 24.59 4.96 -6.66
CA SER A 108 23.20 5.44 -6.54
C SER A 108 22.22 4.27 -6.46
N VAL A 109 22.39 3.23 -7.30
CA VAL A 109 21.61 1.98 -7.22
C VAL A 109 21.80 1.29 -5.87
N GLU A 110 23.06 1.13 -5.43
CA GLU A 110 23.39 0.55 -4.14
C GLU A 110 22.76 1.32 -2.97
N HIS A 111 22.71 2.66 -3.04
CA HIS A 111 22.07 3.50 -2.03
C HIS A 111 20.56 3.33 -1.99
N LEU A 112 19.87 3.26 -3.14
CA LEU A 112 18.42 3.03 -3.19
C LEU A 112 18.05 1.67 -2.58
N ARG A 113 18.77 0.60 -2.96
CA ARG A 113 18.55 -0.74 -2.40
C ARG A 113 18.76 -0.79 -0.90
N ARG A 114 19.81 -0.13 -0.40
CA ARG A 114 20.07 -0.05 1.04
C ARG A 114 19.04 0.79 1.78
N HIS A 115 18.53 1.85 1.15
CA HIS A 115 17.44 2.63 1.70
C HIS A 115 16.20 1.76 1.87
N ASP A 116 15.77 1.09 0.81
CA ASP A 116 14.58 0.24 0.86
C ASP A 116 14.72 -0.90 1.87
N THR A 117 15.90 -1.53 1.91
CA THR A 117 16.24 -2.53 2.95
C THR A 117 16.17 -1.95 4.36
N LEU A 118 16.69 -0.74 4.56
CA LEU A 118 16.65 -0.06 5.85
C LEU A 118 15.20 0.17 6.29
N ILE A 119 14.36 0.70 5.40
CA ILE A 119 12.94 0.96 5.67
C ILE A 119 12.19 -0.34 5.98
N ASN A 120 12.45 -1.42 5.24
CA ASN A 120 11.83 -2.73 5.45
C ASN A 120 12.20 -3.38 6.80
N ASN A 121 13.46 -3.27 7.23
CA ASN A 121 13.96 -3.96 8.43
C ASN A 121 13.58 -3.24 9.73
N THR A 122 13.44 -1.93 9.68
CA THR A 122 12.84 -1.17 10.78
C THR A 122 11.32 -1.42 10.78
N LYS A 123 10.68 -1.53 11.96
CA LYS A 123 9.20 -1.60 12.10
C LYS A 123 8.51 -0.28 11.69
N ASN A 124 8.97 0.36 10.62
CA ASN A 124 8.58 1.66 10.09
C ASN A 124 7.33 1.58 9.22
N THR A 125 6.39 0.71 9.59
CA THR A 125 5.09 0.64 8.90
C THR A 125 4.39 2.00 8.92
N PHE A 126 4.67 2.83 9.94
CA PHE A 126 4.21 4.21 10.11
C PHE A 126 4.58 5.19 8.98
N LEU A 127 5.52 4.85 8.09
CA LEU A 127 5.91 5.69 6.95
C LEU A 127 4.92 5.60 5.78
N PHE A 128 3.97 4.66 5.83
CA PHE A 128 3.04 4.42 4.73
C PHE A 128 1.74 5.20 4.87
N SER A 129 0.92 5.12 3.82
CA SER A 129 -0.45 5.61 3.84
C SER A 129 -1.39 4.42 4.07
N SER A 130 -2.34 4.53 4.99
CA SER A 130 -3.36 3.48 5.17
C SER A 130 -4.36 3.44 4.02
N ALA A 131 -4.58 4.60 3.39
CA ALA A 131 -5.21 4.66 2.08
C ALA A 131 -4.85 5.96 1.37
N VAL A 132 -5.28 6.07 0.12
CA VAL A 132 -4.90 7.17 -0.77
C VAL A 132 -6.09 7.78 -1.50
N THR A 133 -5.85 8.87 -2.22
CA THR A 133 -6.83 9.41 -3.17
C THR A 133 -6.95 8.51 -4.39
N LYS A 134 -8.13 8.50 -5.03
CA LYS A 134 -8.44 7.62 -6.18
C LYS A 134 -7.43 7.70 -7.34
N ASN A 135 -6.82 8.87 -7.53
CA ASN A 135 -5.89 9.11 -8.65
C ASN A 135 -4.45 8.73 -8.33
N ARG A 136 -4.11 8.47 -7.06
CA ARG A 136 -2.78 8.01 -6.68
C ARG A 136 -2.58 6.59 -7.18
N LYS A 137 -1.43 6.36 -7.81
CA LYS A 137 -1.02 5.09 -8.38
C LYS A 137 0.34 4.69 -7.82
N LEU A 138 0.51 3.43 -7.46
CA LEU A 138 1.82 2.85 -7.21
C LEU A 138 2.36 2.30 -8.55
N ARG A 139 3.30 2.99 -9.17
CA ARG A 139 3.78 2.60 -10.50
C ARG A 139 5.00 1.69 -10.37
N CYS A 140 4.81 0.44 -10.77
CA CYS A 140 5.81 -0.61 -10.69
C CYS A 140 6.37 -0.84 -12.10
N HIS A 141 7.14 0.13 -12.60
CA HIS A 141 7.62 0.09 -13.98
C HIS A 141 8.91 -0.71 -14.15
N THR A 142 9.65 -0.91 -13.07
CA THR A 142 10.96 -1.55 -13.09
C THR A 142 11.01 -2.75 -12.15
N PHE A 143 12.04 -3.58 -12.31
CA PHE A 143 12.35 -4.66 -11.37
C PHE A 143 12.60 -4.12 -9.95
N GLU A 144 13.23 -2.96 -9.82
CA GLU A 144 13.53 -2.34 -8.53
C GLU A 144 12.25 -1.95 -7.77
N SER A 145 11.17 -1.62 -8.48
CA SER A 145 9.88 -1.33 -7.84
C SER A 145 9.35 -2.52 -7.03
N ARG A 146 9.76 -3.77 -7.32
CA ARG A 146 9.35 -4.96 -6.55
C ARG A 146 9.92 -5.00 -5.13
N ASN A 147 11.00 -4.25 -4.90
CA ASN A 147 11.65 -4.10 -3.60
C ASN A 147 11.10 -2.89 -2.83
N ASP A 148 10.14 -2.15 -3.38
CA ASP A 148 9.55 -1.00 -2.71
C ASP A 148 9.00 -1.42 -1.33
N PRO A 149 9.32 -0.67 -0.26
CA PRO A 149 8.92 -1.06 1.08
C PRO A 149 7.41 -1.23 1.30
N LEU A 150 6.58 -0.54 0.53
CA LEU A 150 5.13 -0.69 0.58
C LEU A 150 4.69 -2.07 0.06
N ILE A 151 5.39 -2.62 -0.93
CA ILE A 151 5.10 -3.94 -1.49
C ILE A 151 5.52 -5.03 -0.50
N SER A 152 6.71 -4.91 0.10
CA SER A 152 7.14 -5.81 1.17
C SER A 152 6.15 -5.79 2.34
N ASN A 153 5.73 -4.61 2.80
CA ASN A 153 4.74 -4.48 3.86
C ASN A 153 3.40 -5.16 3.54
N TRP A 154 2.92 -5.03 2.29
CA TRP A 154 1.72 -5.75 1.87
C TRP A 154 1.91 -7.27 1.95
N ARG A 155 3.02 -7.77 1.40
CA ARG A 155 3.34 -9.20 1.39
C ARG A 155 3.40 -9.75 2.82
N ASP A 156 4.07 -9.04 3.73
CA ASP A 156 4.20 -9.44 5.13
C ASP A 156 2.83 -9.46 5.81
N ARG A 157 2.00 -8.41 5.65
CA ARG A 157 0.65 -8.38 6.25
C ARG A 157 -0.25 -9.48 5.71
N VAL A 158 -0.17 -9.81 4.42
CA VAL A 158 -0.91 -10.95 3.86
C VAL A 158 -0.36 -12.27 4.39
N ASN A 159 0.96 -12.42 4.49
CA ASN A 159 1.62 -13.63 5.00
C ASN A 159 1.37 -13.89 6.47
N ASP A 160 1.27 -12.83 7.29
CA ASP A 160 1.28 -12.95 8.74
C ASP A 160 -0.12 -12.73 9.35
N ASN A 161 -0.91 -11.80 8.80
CA ASN A 161 -2.14 -11.33 9.44
C ASN A 161 -3.44 -11.70 8.70
N TYR A 162 -3.40 -11.94 7.38
CA TYR A 162 -4.64 -12.21 6.64
C TYR A 162 -5.24 -13.56 7.03
N MET A 163 -6.51 -13.53 7.44
CA MET A 163 -7.32 -14.71 7.68
C MET A 163 -8.66 -14.55 6.97
N PRO A 164 -9.02 -15.47 6.05
CA PRO A 164 -10.30 -15.40 5.37
C PRO A 164 -11.47 -15.57 6.36
N PRO A 165 -12.66 -15.10 5.98
CA PRO A 165 -13.90 -15.48 6.63
C PRO A 165 -13.99 -16.99 6.90
N GLU A 166 -14.49 -17.37 8.08
CA GLU A 166 -14.56 -18.78 8.51
C GLU A 166 -15.23 -19.69 7.48
N HIS A 167 -16.34 -19.24 6.90
CA HIS A 167 -17.09 -19.96 5.87
C HIS A 167 -16.34 -20.16 4.54
N GLN A 168 -15.14 -19.62 4.39
CA GLN A 168 -14.31 -19.70 3.19
C GLN A 168 -13.02 -20.50 3.43
N ARG A 169 -12.83 -21.11 4.61
CA ARG A 169 -11.57 -21.77 4.99
C ARG A 169 -11.37 -23.17 4.43
N GLU A 170 -12.37 -23.72 3.75
CA GLU A 170 -12.31 -25.08 3.20
C GLU A 170 -11.69 -25.13 1.80
N ILE A 171 -12.05 -24.17 0.94
CA ILE A 171 -11.67 -24.17 -0.49
C ILE A 171 -10.96 -22.85 -0.84
N LEU A 172 -9.70 -22.95 -1.24
CA LEU A 172 -8.94 -21.87 -1.85
C LEU A 172 -9.07 -21.92 -3.37
N VAL A 173 -9.40 -20.80 -3.99
CA VAL A 173 -9.39 -20.64 -5.45
C VAL A 173 -8.37 -19.58 -5.83
N LEU A 174 -7.32 -20.00 -6.52
CA LEU A 174 -6.28 -19.11 -7.04
C LEU A 174 -6.67 -18.63 -8.43
N LEU A 175 -6.80 -17.33 -8.60
CA LEU A 175 -7.21 -16.70 -9.85
C LEU A 175 -6.07 -15.87 -10.43
N PRO A 176 -5.95 -15.76 -11.77
CA PRO A 176 -4.95 -14.91 -12.39
C PRO A 176 -5.33 -13.44 -12.20
N CYS A 177 -4.34 -12.56 -12.19
CA CYS A 177 -4.60 -11.12 -12.12
C CYS A 177 -5.24 -10.55 -13.41
N SER A 178 -5.64 -9.28 -13.37
CA SER A 178 -6.09 -8.54 -14.55
C SER A 178 -5.52 -7.13 -14.57
N ALA A 179 -5.46 -6.50 -15.74
CA ALA A 179 -5.00 -5.11 -15.88
C ALA A 179 -5.84 -4.12 -15.05
N LYS A 180 -7.16 -4.29 -14.99
CA LYS A 180 -8.08 -3.41 -14.26
C LYS A 180 -8.16 -3.83 -12.78
N LYS A 181 -7.93 -2.86 -11.89
CA LYS A 181 -8.09 -3.00 -10.43
C LYS A 181 -9.17 -2.02 -9.92
N PRO A 182 -9.92 -2.36 -8.87
CA PRO A 182 -10.01 -3.67 -8.22
C PRO A 182 -10.45 -4.79 -9.19
N TYR A 183 -9.94 -6.00 -9.01
CA TYR A 183 -10.06 -7.05 -10.03
C TYR A 183 -11.49 -7.46 -10.29
N SER A 184 -12.37 -7.46 -9.29
CA SER A 184 -13.81 -7.74 -9.45
C SER A 184 -14.53 -6.86 -10.47
N LEU A 185 -13.97 -5.69 -10.82
CA LEU A 185 -14.51 -4.78 -11.83
C LEU A 185 -13.96 -5.03 -13.25
N SER A 186 -13.05 -5.99 -13.40
CA SER A 186 -12.48 -6.39 -14.69
C SER A 186 -13.43 -7.31 -15.46
N GLN A 187 -13.26 -7.35 -16.78
CA GLN A 187 -14.04 -8.26 -17.63
C GLN A 187 -13.74 -9.73 -17.29
N SER A 188 -12.46 -10.09 -17.10
CA SER A 188 -12.05 -11.46 -16.78
C SER A 188 -12.68 -11.97 -15.49
N HIS A 189 -12.61 -11.20 -14.40
CA HIS A 189 -13.20 -11.64 -13.13
C HIS A 189 -14.73 -11.64 -13.14
N ARG A 190 -15.36 -10.78 -13.93
CA ARG A 190 -16.81 -10.87 -14.16
C ARG A 190 -17.21 -12.17 -14.84
N VAL A 191 -16.35 -12.74 -15.68
CA VAL A 191 -16.55 -14.07 -16.28
C VAL A 191 -16.32 -15.14 -15.23
N PHE A 192 -15.16 -15.15 -14.55
CA PHE A 192 -14.85 -16.15 -13.51
C PHE A 192 -15.96 -16.26 -12.48
N LYS A 193 -16.48 -15.12 -12.00
CA LYS A 193 -17.56 -15.08 -11.00
C LYS A 193 -18.83 -15.85 -11.40
N LYS A 194 -19.12 -15.98 -12.71
CA LYS A 194 -20.27 -16.76 -13.19
C LYS A 194 -20.07 -18.27 -12.96
N TYR A 195 -18.83 -18.74 -13.07
CA TYR A 195 -18.45 -20.15 -12.94
C TYR A 195 -18.09 -20.54 -11.51
N LEU A 196 -17.65 -19.57 -10.68
CA LEU A 196 -17.38 -19.82 -9.27
C LEU A 196 -18.64 -20.21 -8.49
N GLY A 197 -19.79 -19.56 -8.77
CA GLY A 197 -21.13 -19.95 -8.30
C GLY A 197 -21.36 -19.97 -6.78
N SER A 198 -20.32 -19.87 -5.96
CA SER A 198 -20.35 -20.08 -4.51
C SER A 198 -19.75 -18.88 -3.76
N LYS A 199 -20.37 -18.57 -2.62
CA LYS A 199 -19.93 -17.53 -1.67
C LYS A 199 -18.96 -18.06 -0.61
N PHE A 200 -18.73 -19.36 -0.60
CA PHE A 200 -17.93 -20.10 0.40
C PHE A 200 -16.50 -20.37 -0.08
N LEU A 201 -16.08 -19.72 -1.15
CA LEU A 201 -14.76 -19.87 -1.73
C LEU A 201 -13.86 -18.74 -1.21
N ASN A 202 -12.64 -19.08 -0.81
CA ASN A 202 -11.62 -18.06 -0.65
C ASN A 202 -10.99 -17.76 -2.00
N GLU A 203 -11.34 -16.61 -2.57
CA GLU A 203 -10.77 -16.16 -3.85
C GLU A 203 -9.49 -15.35 -3.59
N VAL A 204 -8.36 -15.81 -4.12
CA VAL A 204 -7.08 -15.10 -4.03
C VAL A 204 -6.51 -14.87 -5.42
N MET A 205 -6.25 -13.60 -5.75
CA MET A 205 -5.61 -13.23 -7.00
C MET A 205 -4.10 -13.35 -6.87
N VAL A 206 -3.52 -14.09 -7.79
CA VAL A 206 -2.08 -14.24 -7.94
C VAL A 206 -1.55 -13.14 -8.87
N THR A 207 -0.65 -12.29 -8.37
CA THR A 207 -0.22 -11.09 -9.07
C THR A 207 1.23 -10.69 -8.78
N SER A 208 1.84 -9.92 -9.69
CA SER A 208 3.07 -9.15 -9.43
C SER A 208 2.70 -7.66 -9.33
N PRO A 209 3.36 -6.88 -8.45
CA PRO A 209 4.41 -7.28 -7.54
C PRO A 209 3.90 -7.75 -6.17
N LEU A 210 2.60 -7.62 -5.88
CA LEU A 210 2.05 -7.87 -4.54
C LEU A 210 2.06 -9.34 -4.10
N GLY A 211 2.28 -10.27 -5.02
CA GLY A 211 2.24 -11.71 -4.77
C GLY A 211 0.81 -12.23 -4.72
N LEU A 212 0.14 -12.01 -3.58
CA LEU A 212 -1.25 -12.42 -3.35
C LEU A 212 -2.14 -11.23 -2.98
N VAL A 213 -3.34 -11.20 -3.56
CA VAL A 213 -4.39 -10.25 -3.21
C VAL A 213 -5.68 -11.03 -2.94
N PRO A 214 -6.06 -11.23 -1.67
CA PRO A 214 -7.36 -11.82 -1.35
C PRO A 214 -8.53 -10.92 -1.78
N ARG A 215 -9.65 -11.52 -2.17
CA ARG A 215 -10.82 -10.80 -2.72
C ARG A 215 -11.39 -9.79 -1.74
N GLU A 216 -11.38 -10.05 -0.44
CA GLU A 216 -11.88 -9.11 0.58
C GLU A 216 -11.03 -7.83 0.60
N LEU A 217 -9.73 -7.95 0.32
CA LEU A 217 -8.74 -6.87 0.46
C LEU A 217 -8.47 -6.11 -0.86
N GLU A 218 -9.07 -6.52 -1.99
CA GLU A 218 -8.75 -5.99 -3.32
C GLU A 218 -9.02 -4.47 -3.47
N ASN A 219 -9.82 -3.90 -2.58
CA ASN A 219 -10.18 -2.47 -2.56
C ASN A 219 -9.22 -1.61 -1.71
N LEU A 220 -8.26 -2.23 -1.01
CA LEU A 220 -7.32 -1.55 -0.14
C LEU A 220 -6.11 -1.01 -0.92
N TRP A 221 -5.43 -0.04 -0.33
CA TRP A 221 -4.12 0.38 -0.81
C TRP A 221 -3.05 -0.64 -0.37
N PRO A 222 -2.09 -1.02 -1.24
CA PRO A 222 -1.93 -0.63 -2.65
C PRO A 222 -2.68 -1.49 -3.68
N ALA A 223 -3.32 -2.61 -3.29
CA ALA A 223 -3.94 -3.58 -4.20
C ALA A 223 -4.90 -2.99 -5.26
N ALA A 224 -5.71 -2.01 -4.88
CA ALA A 224 -6.64 -1.34 -5.80
C ALA A 224 -5.96 -0.35 -6.78
N HIS A 225 -4.70 0.02 -6.53
CA HIS A 225 -4.11 1.25 -7.09
C HIS A 225 -2.70 1.06 -7.68
N TYR A 226 -2.18 -0.15 -7.79
CA TYR A 226 -0.89 -0.36 -8.43
C TYR A 226 -1.02 -0.49 -9.96
N ASP A 227 0.05 -0.13 -10.66
CA ASP A 227 0.18 -0.26 -12.10
C ASP A 227 1.51 -0.94 -12.45
N ILE A 228 1.50 -1.81 -13.45
CA ILE A 228 2.66 -2.63 -13.83
C ILE A 228 2.56 -2.95 -15.33
N PRO A 229 3.66 -2.98 -16.09
CA PRO A 229 3.66 -3.54 -17.44
C PRO A 229 3.28 -5.03 -17.37
N VAL A 230 2.17 -5.40 -18.00
CA VAL A 230 1.70 -6.78 -18.04
C VAL A 230 2.34 -7.48 -19.23
N THR A 231 3.44 -8.21 -19.00
CA THR A 231 4.15 -8.97 -20.04
C THR A 231 3.65 -10.41 -20.17
N GLY A 232 2.96 -10.93 -19.13
CA GLY A 232 2.53 -12.33 -19.05
C GLY A 232 3.66 -13.31 -18.70
N ASN A 233 4.89 -12.83 -18.61
CA ASN A 233 6.06 -13.63 -18.26
C ASN A 233 6.47 -13.34 -16.81
N TRP A 234 6.63 -14.41 -16.04
CA TRP A 234 7.05 -14.36 -14.65
C TRP A 234 8.48 -14.86 -14.55
N ASP A 235 9.35 -14.07 -13.93
CA ASP A 235 10.68 -14.56 -13.61
C ASP A 235 10.69 -15.46 -12.36
N TYR A 236 11.88 -16.00 -12.07
CA TYR A 236 12.08 -16.94 -10.98
C TYR A 236 11.78 -16.31 -9.62
N ASP A 237 12.21 -15.08 -9.36
CA ASP A 237 12.02 -14.40 -8.08
C ASP A 237 10.53 -14.14 -7.81
N GLU A 238 9.78 -13.70 -8.82
CA GLU A 238 8.34 -13.53 -8.69
C GLU A 238 7.63 -14.86 -8.38
N LYS A 239 7.98 -15.93 -9.10
CA LYS A 239 7.42 -17.26 -8.85
C LYS A 239 7.76 -17.75 -7.44
N MET A 240 8.98 -17.55 -6.98
CA MET A 240 9.43 -17.94 -5.63
C MET A 240 8.65 -17.20 -4.54
N ILE A 241 8.52 -15.88 -4.65
CA ILE A 241 7.75 -15.07 -3.71
C ILE A 241 6.30 -15.57 -3.65
N ILE A 242 5.66 -15.77 -4.80
CA ILE A 242 4.27 -16.21 -4.85
C ILE A 242 4.09 -17.60 -4.24
N LYS A 243 4.95 -18.57 -4.61
CA LYS A 243 4.91 -19.91 -4.04
C LYS A 243 5.04 -19.89 -2.52
N SER A 244 5.99 -19.11 -1.99
CA SER A 244 6.16 -18.95 -0.54
C SER A 244 4.92 -18.34 0.13
N MET A 245 4.31 -17.32 -0.48
CA MET A 245 3.08 -16.72 0.07
C MET A 245 1.90 -17.69 0.04
N ILE A 246 1.76 -18.50 -1.01
CA ILE A 246 0.71 -19.53 -1.12
C ILE A 246 0.91 -20.57 -0.03
N GLU A 247 2.13 -21.08 0.13
CA GLU A 247 2.47 -22.08 1.15
C GLU A 247 2.12 -21.57 2.56
N LYS A 248 2.58 -20.37 2.93
CA LYS A 248 2.27 -19.75 4.23
C LYS A 248 0.76 -19.60 4.44
N LEU A 249 0.04 -19.15 3.42
CA LEU A 249 -1.42 -18.99 3.50
C LEU A 249 -2.11 -20.34 3.70
N VAL A 250 -1.70 -21.37 2.95
CA VAL A 250 -2.30 -22.71 3.01
C VAL A 250 -2.03 -23.38 4.35
N VAL A 251 -0.80 -23.32 4.84
CA VAL A 251 -0.43 -23.88 6.15
C VAL A 251 -1.22 -23.21 7.28
N ARG A 252 -1.32 -21.87 7.25
CA ARG A 252 -2.02 -21.13 8.30
C ARG A 252 -3.52 -21.35 8.31
N VAL A 253 -4.15 -21.42 7.14
CA VAL A 253 -5.62 -21.54 7.04
C VAL A 253 -6.07 -23.00 7.15
N GLY A 254 -5.27 -23.95 6.64
CA GLY A 254 -5.61 -25.37 6.63
C GLY A 254 -6.67 -25.74 5.59
N TYR A 255 -6.56 -25.20 4.37
CA TYR A 255 -7.53 -25.52 3.30
C TYR A 255 -7.53 -27.01 2.98
N LYS A 256 -8.72 -27.58 2.77
CA LYS A 256 -8.90 -28.96 2.33
C LYS A 256 -8.65 -29.10 0.82
N TYR A 257 -9.10 -28.11 0.05
CA TYR A 257 -9.00 -28.10 -1.41
C TYR A 257 -8.36 -26.80 -1.92
N ILE A 258 -7.49 -26.94 -2.92
CA ILE A 258 -6.89 -25.82 -3.64
C ILE A 258 -7.22 -25.99 -5.11
N ILE A 259 -8.03 -25.07 -5.64
CA ILE A 259 -8.36 -25.00 -7.05
C ILE A 259 -7.46 -23.95 -7.69
N ASN A 260 -6.45 -24.42 -8.40
CA ASN A 260 -5.49 -23.57 -9.10
C ASN A 260 -5.99 -23.25 -10.51
N HIS A 261 -6.44 -22.01 -10.69
CA HIS A 261 -6.85 -21.47 -11.99
C HIS A 261 -5.81 -20.49 -12.54
N THR A 262 -4.53 -20.69 -12.19
CA THR A 262 -3.40 -19.84 -12.63
C THR A 262 -2.41 -20.64 -13.48
N ASP A 263 -1.36 -19.96 -13.98
CA ASP A 263 -0.23 -20.60 -14.67
C ASP A 263 0.94 -20.92 -13.72
N ILE A 264 0.73 -20.80 -12.40
CA ILE A 264 1.77 -21.13 -11.43
C ILE A 264 1.63 -22.58 -11.02
N GLU A 265 2.74 -23.31 -11.15
CA GLU A 265 2.84 -24.67 -10.64
C GLU A 265 2.92 -24.68 -9.11
N ILE A 266 2.01 -25.42 -8.51
CA ILE A 266 1.92 -25.58 -7.06
C ILE A 266 1.93 -27.09 -6.79
N SER A 267 2.90 -27.52 -6.01
CA SER A 267 3.10 -28.88 -5.57
C SER A 267 3.40 -28.90 -4.07
N GLU A 268 3.35 -30.07 -3.46
CA GLU A 268 3.89 -30.30 -2.10
C GLU A 268 3.16 -29.54 -0.96
N LEU A 269 1.87 -29.24 -1.13
CA LEU A 269 1.04 -28.67 -0.06
C LEU A 269 0.13 -29.74 0.56
N ASN A 270 -0.15 -29.61 1.85
CA ASN A 270 -1.05 -30.50 2.60
C ASN A 270 -2.53 -30.21 2.30
N ALA A 271 -2.92 -30.28 1.02
CA ALA A 271 -4.27 -30.07 0.53
C ALA A 271 -4.45 -30.78 -0.82
N THR A 272 -5.69 -31.11 -1.19
CA THR A 272 -5.98 -31.65 -2.52
C THR A 272 -5.89 -30.53 -3.56
N ILE A 273 -4.90 -30.59 -4.45
CA ILE A 273 -4.67 -29.58 -5.49
C ILE A 273 -5.31 -30.01 -6.80
N ILE A 274 -6.13 -29.12 -7.38
CA ILE A 274 -6.78 -29.32 -8.68
C ILE A 274 -6.38 -28.19 -9.62
N ASN A 275 -5.64 -28.51 -10.67
CA ASN A 275 -5.31 -27.57 -11.74
C ASN A 275 -6.45 -27.52 -12.76
N THR A 276 -6.98 -26.33 -13.04
CA THR A 276 -8.16 -26.17 -13.92
C THR A 276 -7.85 -25.53 -15.26
N ARG A 277 -6.64 -24.98 -15.44
CA ARG A 277 -6.19 -24.41 -16.72
C ARG A 277 -5.52 -25.42 -17.64
N ASP A 278 -4.74 -26.37 -17.12
CA ASP A 278 -3.99 -27.37 -17.91
C ASP A 278 -3.22 -26.77 -19.11
N GLY A 279 -2.64 -25.58 -18.96
CA GLY A 279 -1.92 -24.87 -20.03
C GLY A 279 -2.79 -24.04 -20.97
N GLU A 280 -4.11 -24.10 -20.85
CA GLU A 280 -5.05 -23.31 -21.66
C GLU A 280 -5.20 -21.87 -21.15
N ASN A 281 -5.83 -21.02 -21.96
CA ASN A 281 -6.23 -19.68 -21.52
C ASN A 281 -7.25 -19.77 -20.37
N ALA A 282 -7.07 -18.95 -19.31
CA ALA A 282 -7.97 -18.93 -18.16
C ALA A 282 -9.45 -18.67 -18.53
N ARG A 283 -9.72 -17.98 -19.65
CA ARG A 283 -11.08 -17.70 -20.11
C ARG A 283 -11.58 -18.68 -21.18
N SER A 284 -10.82 -19.74 -21.49
CA SER A 284 -11.30 -20.77 -22.40
C SER A 284 -12.51 -21.48 -21.77
N GLU A 285 -13.48 -21.87 -22.60
CA GLU A 285 -14.66 -22.58 -22.13
C GLU A 285 -14.30 -23.87 -21.37
N LYS A 286 -13.31 -24.62 -21.89
CA LYS A 286 -12.77 -25.83 -21.26
C LYS A 286 -12.24 -25.56 -19.84
N SER A 287 -11.42 -24.52 -19.65
CA SER A 287 -10.88 -24.20 -18.33
C SER A 287 -11.94 -23.69 -17.36
N LEU A 288 -12.91 -22.91 -17.86
CA LEU A 288 -14.00 -22.37 -17.05
C LEU A 288 -14.98 -23.47 -16.60
N GLU A 289 -15.26 -24.43 -17.48
CA GLU A 289 -16.12 -25.56 -17.17
C GLU A 289 -15.45 -26.52 -16.19
N LYS A 290 -14.15 -26.80 -16.37
CA LYS A 290 -13.36 -27.55 -15.40
C LYS A 290 -13.35 -26.86 -14.03
N LEU A 291 -13.18 -25.53 -14.00
CA LEU A 291 -13.28 -24.73 -12.77
C LEU A 291 -14.63 -24.92 -12.07
N ARG A 292 -15.75 -24.85 -12.80
CA ARG A 292 -17.10 -25.04 -12.26
C ARG A 292 -17.28 -26.44 -11.67
N ILE A 293 -16.96 -27.48 -12.44
CA ILE A 293 -17.10 -28.88 -12.02
C ILE A 293 -16.27 -29.16 -10.76
N SER A 294 -14.99 -28.75 -10.75
CA SER A 294 -14.13 -28.98 -9.59
C SER A 294 -14.62 -28.28 -8.33
N ILE A 295 -15.23 -27.10 -8.44
CA ILE A 295 -15.85 -26.40 -7.30
C ILE A 295 -17.04 -27.19 -6.78
N GLU A 296 -17.91 -27.69 -7.67
CA GLU A 296 -19.10 -28.46 -7.29
C GLU A 296 -18.70 -29.77 -6.58
N GLU A 297 -17.72 -30.49 -7.12
CA GLU A 297 -17.19 -31.72 -6.52
C GLU A 297 -16.57 -31.48 -5.13
N CYS A 298 -15.74 -30.44 -4.99
CA CYS A 298 -15.14 -30.09 -3.71
C CYS A 298 -16.18 -29.63 -2.68
N SER A 299 -17.27 -29.00 -3.16
CA SER A 299 -18.33 -28.47 -2.30
C SER A 299 -19.35 -29.53 -1.87
N ALA A 300 -19.47 -30.65 -2.60
CA ALA A 300 -20.53 -31.65 -2.39
C ALA A 300 -20.53 -32.26 -0.97
N ASN A 301 -19.36 -32.36 -0.34
CA ASN A 301 -19.19 -32.97 0.98
C ASN A 301 -18.88 -31.95 2.09
N LEU A 302 -19.08 -30.66 1.83
CA LEU A 302 -18.83 -29.59 2.80
C LEU A 302 -20.13 -29.11 3.44
N ILE A 303 -20.06 -28.86 4.75
CA ILE A 303 -21.17 -28.29 5.50
C ILE A 303 -21.02 -26.78 5.50
N PHE A 304 -21.94 -26.10 4.81
CA PHE A 304 -21.94 -24.65 4.75
C PHE A 304 -22.85 -24.02 5.81
N PRO A 305 -22.51 -22.82 6.30
CA PRO A 305 -23.34 -22.09 7.27
C PRO A 305 -24.78 -21.86 6.82
N SER A 306 -25.69 -21.79 7.80
CA SER A 306 -27.13 -21.61 7.61
C SER A 306 -27.52 -20.33 6.85
N LYS A 307 -28.79 -20.22 6.42
CA LYS A 307 -29.34 -19.04 5.72
C LYS A 307 -29.21 -17.71 6.49
N LYS A 308 -29.06 -17.72 7.82
CA LYS A 308 -28.85 -16.51 8.64
C LYS A 308 -27.42 -15.93 8.53
N TYR A 309 -26.50 -16.65 7.89
CA TYR A 309 -25.13 -16.21 7.68
C TYR A 309 -25.07 -15.02 6.71
N SER A 310 -24.35 -13.96 7.08
CA SER A 310 -24.17 -12.76 6.23
C SER A 310 -22.76 -12.71 5.66
N PRO A 311 -22.53 -13.17 4.41
CA PRO A 311 -21.20 -13.11 3.78
C PRO A 311 -20.64 -11.69 3.73
N ARG A 312 -21.51 -10.69 3.58
CA ARG A 312 -21.12 -9.28 3.55
C ARG A 312 -20.52 -8.83 4.88
N LEU A 313 -21.09 -9.28 6.01
CA LEU A 313 -20.56 -8.96 7.33
C LEU A 313 -19.19 -9.58 7.53
N HIS A 314 -19.04 -10.85 7.18
CA HIS A 314 -17.74 -11.51 7.34
C HIS A 314 -16.66 -10.97 6.40
N MET A 315 -17.03 -10.49 5.21
CA MET A 315 -16.12 -9.72 4.35
C MET A 315 -15.65 -8.44 5.05
N LEU A 316 -16.56 -7.64 5.63
CA LEU A 316 -16.18 -6.43 6.37
C LEU A 316 -15.35 -6.74 7.62
N LYS A 317 -15.64 -7.85 8.31
CA LYS A 317 -14.84 -8.36 9.44
C LYS A 317 -13.41 -8.71 8.99
N SER A 318 -13.24 -9.37 7.85
CA SER A 318 -11.92 -9.65 7.27
C SER A 318 -11.13 -8.37 6.97
N ILE A 319 -11.78 -7.39 6.34
CA ILE A 319 -11.18 -6.08 6.08
C ILE A 319 -10.82 -5.38 7.39
N SER A 320 -11.70 -5.44 8.40
CA SER A 320 -11.47 -4.84 9.71
C SER A 320 -10.24 -5.42 10.40
N ARG A 321 -10.13 -6.75 10.51
CA ARG A 321 -8.93 -7.40 11.06
C ARG A 321 -7.68 -6.99 10.32
N PHE A 322 -7.74 -6.86 9.00
CA PHE A 322 -6.57 -6.45 8.22
C PHE A 322 -6.15 -5.00 8.49
N ILE A 323 -7.11 -4.08 8.69
CA ILE A 323 -6.83 -2.65 8.91
C ILE A 323 -6.54 -2.33 10.39
N TYR A 324 -7.37 -2.83 11.31
CA TYR A 324 -7.39 -2.47 12.73
C TYR A 324 -6.94 -3.61 13.66
N SER A 325 -6.52 -4.75 13.12
CA SER A 325 -6.12 -5.95 13.89
C SER A 325 -7.26 -6.66 14.64
N SER A 326 -8.48 -6.13 14.64
CA SER A 326 -9.67 -6.76 15.21
C SER A 326 -10.93 -6.44 14.40
N ASP A 327 -11.98 -7.25 14.58
CA ASP A 327 -13.33 -7.03 14.07
C ASP A 327 -14.41 -7.01 15.16
N GLU A 328 -14.02 -6.96 16.44
CA GLU A 328 -14.94 -6.96 17.59
C GLU A 328 -15.98 -5.83 17.52
N TRP A 329 -15.62 -4.66 16.99
CA TRP A 329 -16.57 -3.55 16.83
C TRP A 329 -17.72 -3.85 15.85
N LEU A 330 -17.65 -4.94 15.07
CA LEU A 330 -18.70 -5.40 14.17
C LEU A 330 -19.64 -6.43 14.80
N ASP A 331 -19.41 -6.83 16.05
CA ASP A 331 -20.22 -7.83 16.73
C ASP A 331 -21.63 -7.31 17.03
N GLY A 332 -22.63 -8.15 16.75
CA GLY A 332 -24.05 -7.78 16.87
C GLY A 332 -24.56 -6.75 15.85
N LEU A 333 -23.69 -6.21 14.98
CA LEU A 333 -24.08 -5.17 14.03
C LEU A 333 -24.75 -5.73 12.78
N THR A 334 -25.66 -4.95 12.21
CA THR A 334 -26.38 -5.28 10.98
C THR A 334 -25.86 -4.47 9.79
N ILE A 335 -25.98 -5.04 8.60
CA ILE A 335 -25.56 -4.40 7.35
C ILE A 335 -26.78 -4.13 6.49
N SER A 336 -26.86 -2.90 5.99
CA SER A 336 -27.87 -2.50 5.01
C SER A 336 -27.24 -1.72 3.84
N GLY A 337 -28.07 -1.44 2.84
CA GLY A 337 -27.66 -0.72 1.63
C GLY A 337 -27.35 -1.62 0.43
N ARG A 338 -27.25 -0.98 -0.74
CA ARG A 338 -26.97 -1.63 -2.02
C ARG A 338 -25.45 -1.66 -2.26
N PRO A 339 -24.85 -2.85 -2.48
CA PRO A 339 -23.44 -2.95 -2.87
C PRO A 339 -23.10 -2.03 -4.06
N PRO A 340 -21.88 -1.47 -4.10
CA PRO A 340 -20.72 -1.90 -3.31
C PRO A 340 -20.52 -1.09 -2.01
N ILE A 341 -21.33 -0.06 -1.77
CA ILE A 341 -21.28 0.76 -0.56
C ILE A 341 -22.24 0.15 0.47
N LEU A 342 -21.73 -0.10 1.67
CA LEU A 342 -22.50 -0.74 2.74
C LEU A 342 -22.54 0.17 3.96
N THR A 343 -23.69 0.22 4.62
CA THR A 343 -23.86 0.96 5.87
C THR A 343 -24.06 -0.05 7.01
N ILE A 344 -23.41 0.22 8.14
CA ILE A 344 -23.35 -0.66 9.30
C ILE A 344 -24.10 0.02 10.45
N TYR A 345 -25.02 -0.73 11.06
CA TYR A 345 -25.94 -0.23 12.10
C TYR A 345 -25.85 -1.05 13.38
N SER A 346 -25.98 -0.35 14.51
CA SER A 346 -26.40 -0.91 15.79
C SER A 346 -27.87 -0.53 15.97
N ASP A 347 -28.77 -1.51 15.88
CA ASP A 347 -30.22 -1.28 15.82
C ASP A 347 -30.62 -0.26 14.73
N LYS A 348 -31.00 0.95 15.12
CA LYS A 348 -31.40 2.05 14.23
C LYS A 348 -30.30 3.10 14.02
N GLU A 349 -29.19 3.01 14.75
CA GLU A 349 -28.14 4.01 14.75
C GLU A 349 -26.98 3.58 13.84
N GLN A 350 -26.55 4.48 12.93
CA GLN A 350 -25.44 4.22 12.04
C GLN A 350 -24.11 4.28 12.79
N ILE A 351 -23.34 3.20 12.72
CA ILE A 351 -21.99 3.10 13.32
C ILE A 351 -20.92 3.45 12.30
N ALA A 352 -21.02 2.91 11.09
CA ALA A 352 -20.02 3.10 10.06
C ALA A 352 -20.58 2.94 8.65
N LYS A 353 -19.79 3.35 7.67
CA LYS A 353 -20.03 3.13 6.24
C LYS A 353 -18.77 2.63 5.57
N TRP A 354 -18.87 1.50 4.88
CA TRP A 354 -17.80 0.99 4.03
C TRP A 354 -17.92 1.60 2.62
N ASN A 355 -16.82 2.19 2.13
CA ASN A 355 -16.72 2.68 0.77
C ASN A 355 -15.52 2.06 0.05
N PRO A 356 -15.74 1.12 -0.88
CA PRO A 356 -14.64 0.46 -1.59
C PRO A 356 -13.90 1.40 -2.55
N LYS A 357 -14.50 2.52 -2.99
CA LYS A 357 -13.81 3.51 -3.83
C LYS A 357 -12.68 4.21 -3.09
N THR A 358 -12.78 4.30 -1.76
CA THR A 358 -11.75 4.91 -0.90
C THR A 358 -10.95 3.87 -0.12
N GLY A 359 -11.38 2.60 -0.14
CA GLY A 359 -10.77 1.51 0.63
C GLY A 359 -10.81 1.73 2.15
N ARG A 360 -11.87 2.36 2.67
CA ARG A 360 -11.95 2.80 4.08
C ARG A 360 -13.35 2.67 4.66
N PHE A 361 -13.38 2.53 5.99
CA PHE A 361 -14.56 2.79 6.81
C PHE A 361 -14.66 4.29 7.11
N SER A 362 -15.89 4.82 7.10
CA SER A 362 -16.23 6.15 7.63
C SER A 362 -17.12 5.94 8.85
N PHE A 363 -16.64 6.33 10.02
CA PHE A 363 -17.35 6.12 11.29
C PHE A 363 -18.26 7.29 11.63
N SER A 364 -19.31 7.02 12.41
CA SER A 364 -20.06 8.05 13.14
C SER A 364 -19.36 8.39 14.46
N LYS A 365 -19.85 9.38 15.20
CA LYS A 365 -19.37 9.69 16.56
C LYS A 365 -19.37 8.45 17.46
N LYS A 366 -20.49 7.71 17.46
CA LYS A 366 -20.62 6.46 18.23
C LYS A 366 -19.66 5.38 17.75
N GLY A 367 -19.46 5.26 16.43
CA GLY A 367 -18.46 4.33 15.89
C GLY A 367 -17.04 4.66 16.33
N ILE A 368 -16.67 5.94 16.33
CA ILE A 368 -15.37 6.38 16.87
C ILE A 368 -15.23 6.00 18.35
N GLN A 369 -16.26 6.23 19.17
CA GLN A 369 -16.24 5.86 20.58
C GLN A 369 -16.01 4.34 20.75
N ILE A 370 -16.78 3.51 20.02
CA ILE A 370 -16.65 2.05 20.10
C ILE A 370 -15.23 1.59 19.74
N LEU A 371 -14.65 2.10 18.64
CA LEU A 371 -13.29 1.69 18.27
C LEU A 371 -12.24 2.22 19.25
N TYR A 372 -12.46 3.40 19.85
CA TYR A 372 -11.55 3.92 20.88
C TYR A 372 -11.59 3.08 22.15
N ASP A 373 -12.79 2.69 22.62
CA ASP A 373 -12.96 1.86 23.81
C ASP A 373 -12.34 0.47 23.65
N LEU A 374 -12.25 -0.03 22.40
CA LEU A 374 -11.61 -1.29 22.02
C LEU A 374 -10.10 -1.14 21.69
N ASP A 375 -9.50 0.05 21.89
CA ASP A 375 -8.10 0.35 21.54
C ASP A 375 -7.73 0.06 20.06
N LEU A 376 -8.70 0.27 19.14
CA LEU A 376 -8.54 0.01 17.71
C LEU A 376 -8.20 1.26 16.89
N LEU A 377 -8.30 2.45 17.50
CA LEU A 377 -7.90 3.72 16.87
C LEU A 377 -6.61 4.25 17.48
N PRO A 378 -5.65 4.70 16.66
CA PRO A 378 -4.58 5.53 17.18
C PRO A 378 -5.16 6.85 17.71
N SER A 379 -4.51 7.42 18.72
CA SER A 379 -4.93 8.65 19.37
C SER A 379 -3.86 9.75 19.33
N ALA A 380 -4.32 10.98 19.46
CA ALA A 380 -3.49 12.14 19.70
C ALA A 380 -4.11 12.99 20.81
N GLN A 381 -3.30 13.36 21.79
CA GLN A 381 -3.64 14.23 22.90
C GLN A 381 -3.35 15.68 22.50
N ILE A 382 -4.31 16.58 22.71
CA ILE A 382 -4.10 18.02 22.62
C ILE A 382 -3.99 18.64 24.02
N TYR A 383 -3.30 19.77 24.13
CA TYR A 383 -3.16 20.47 25.41
C TYR A 383 -4.50 20.84 26.04
N SER A 384 -4.56 20.82 27.37
CA SER A 384 -5.69 21.28 28.17
C SER A 384 -6.02 22.75 27.91
N GLY A 385 -7.31 23.12 28.01
CA GLY A 385 -7.77 24.50 27.84
C GLY A 385 -7.89 24.99 26.40
N ILE A 386 -7.54 24.17 25.40
CA ILE A 386 -7.78 24.48 23.98
C ILE A 386 -9.26 24.21 23.64
N ASP A 387 -10.01 25.24 23.28
CA ASP A 387 -11.31 25.10 22.60
C ASP A 387 -11.08 24.72 21.13
N TRP A 388 -10.98 23.42 20.86
CA TRP A 388 -10.56 22.91 19.55
C TRP A 388 -11.56 23.25 18.44
N LYS A 389 -11.11 24.11 17.52
CA LYS A 389 -11.80 24.47 16.28
C LYS A 389 -10.88 24.30 15.08
N GLY A 390 -11.46 23.86 13.96
CA GLY A 390 -10.75 23.61 12.71
C GLY A 390 -9.96 22.30 12.72
N ASP A 391 -8.87 22.30 11.95
CA ASP A 391 -7.94 21.17 11.78
C ASP A 391 -6.93 21.08 12.94
N ILE A 392 -6.18 19.98 13.02
CA ILE A 392 -5.13 19.78 14.05
C ILE A 392 -3.80 20.32 13.52
N PHE A 393 -3.16 21.16 14.31
CA PHE A 393 -1.84 21.75 14.06
C PHE A 393 -0.84 21.33 15.13
N SER A 394 0.46 21.39 14.82
CA SER A 394 1.53 21.00 15.75
C SER A 394 1.47 21.70 17.10
N SER A 395 1.13 22.99 17.13
CA SER A 395 1.00 23.76 18.37
C SER A 395 -0.09 23.25 19.33
N MET A 396 -1.03 22.44 18.85
CA MET A 396 -2.11 21.90 19.66
C MET A 396 -1.73 20.57 20.32
N VAL A 397 -0.78 19.82 19.75
CA VAL A 397 -0.51 18.42 20.10
C VAL A 397 0.44 18.34 21.29
N GLU A 398 -0.01 17.67 22.35
CA GLU A 398 0.78 17.34 23.54
C GLU A 398 1.49 15.99 23.35
N SER A 399 0.78 14.97 22.88
CA SER A 399 1.35 13.65 22.59
C SER A 399 0.57 12.93 21.49
N VAL A 400 1.19 11.93 20.88
CA VAL A 400 0.66 11.27 19.69
C VAL A 400 1.13 9.82 19.60
N ASN A 401 0.26 8.94 19.11
CA ASN A 401 0.66 7.59 18.75
C ASN A 401 1.60 7.63 17.52
N PRO A 402 2.88 7.23 17.63
CA PRO A 402 3.83 7.34 16.53
C PRO A 402 3.50 6.41 15.34
N ARG A 403 2.59 5.44 15.52
CA ARG A 403 2.19 4.48 14.49
C ARG A 403 1.12 5.00 13.53
N ILE A 404 0.62 6.22 13.72
CA ILE A 404 -0.37 6.83 12.82
C ILE A 404 0.16 6.85 11.39
N LEU A 405 -0.62 6.29 10.46
CA LEU A 405 -0.38 6.35 9.03
C LEU A 405 -1.08 7.56 8.41
N VAL A 406 -0.54 8.03 7.29
CA VAL A 406 -1.25 9.03 6.49
C VAL A 406 -2.58 8.46 6.02
N GLY A 407 -3.66 9.14 6.38
CA GLY A 407 -5.03 8.73 6.08
C GLY A 407 -5.76 8.00 7.21
N ASP A 408 -5.10 7.67 8.31
CA ASP A 408 -5.78 7.07 9.46
C ASP A 408 -6.84 8.02 10.04
N GLU A 409 -7.88 7.41 10.58
CA GLU A 409 -8.80 8.08 11.48
C GLU A 409 -8.18 8.04 12.88
N VAL A 410 -8.05 9.20 13.51
CA VAL A 410 -7.33 9.41 14.77
C VAL A 410 -8.31 9.94 15.81
N ALA A 411 -8.36 9.29 16.97
CA ALA A 411 -9.12 9.79 18.11
C ALA A 411 -8.39 11.01 18.71
N ILE A 412 -9.10 12.13 18.87
CA ILE A 412 -8.54 13.34 19.47
C ILE A 412 -8.97 13.40 20.92
N LEU A 413 -7.98 13.46 21.79
CA LEU A 413 -8.13 13.45 23.24
C LEU A 413 -7.75 14.80 23.84
N GLN A 414 -8.44 15.20 24.89
CA GLN A 414 -8.06 16.29 25.76
C GLN A 414 -8.36 15.86 27.19
N GLU A 415 -7.39 16.00 28.10
CA GLU A 415 -7.51 15.51 29.48
C GLU A 415 -7.91 14.02 29.53
N ASN A 416 -7.37 13.21 28.61
CA ASN A 416 -7.66 11.77 28.44
C ASN A 416 -9.11 11.44 28.09
N LYS A 417 -9.92 12.44 27.71
CA LYS A 417 -11.28 12.27 27.21
C LYS A 417 -11.32 12.50 25.72
N ILE A 418 -12.07 11.65 25.01
CA ILE A 418 -12.28 11.84 23.59
C ILE A 418 -13.20 13.03 23.34
N ILE A 419 -12.69 13.98 22.56
CA ILE A 419 -13.41 15.20 22.17
C ILE A 419 -13.78 15.19 20.67
N GLY A 420 -13.29 14.21 19.92
CA GLY A 420 -13.65 14.03 18.51
C GLY A 420 -12.69 13.13 17.74
N SER A 421 -12.71 13.26 16.42
CA SER A 421 -11.80 12.56 15.52
C SER A 421 -11.29 13.46 14.41
N ALA A 422 -10.09 13.14 13.92
CA ALA A 422 -9.47 13.77 12.78
C ALA A 422 -8.84 12.73 11.85
N ARG A 423 -8.57 13.14 10.62
CA ARG A 423 -7.90 12.30 9.62
C ARG A 423 -6.47 12.76 9.41
N ALA A 424 -5.51 11.89 9.70
CA ALA A 424 -4.09 12.18 9.54
C ALA A 424 -3.74 12.54 8.09
N ILE A 425 -2.98 13.62 7.91
CA ILE A 425 -2.37 13.99 6.63
C ILE A 425 -0.84 13.93 6.66
N ALA A 426 -0.26 13.81 7.86
CA ALA A 426 1.14 13.53 8.12
C ALA A 426 1.25 12.29 9.03
N PRO A 427 2.30 11.47 8.91
CA PRO A 427 2.49 10.28 9.73
C PRO A 427 2.83 10.64 11.19
N GLY A 428 2.47 9.77 12.14
CA GLY A 428 2.53 10.07 13.57
C GLY A 428 3.92 10.39 14.11
N TRP A 429 4.97 9.76 13.57
CA TRP A 429 6.36 10.01 14.00
C TRP A 429 6.87 11.44 13.71
N GLU A 430 6.23 12.16 12.80
CA GLU A 430 6.56 13.56 12.50
C GLU A 430 5.86 14.55 13.44
N TRP A 431 4.79 14.11 14.10
CA TRP A 431 4.09 14.90 15.11
C TRP A 431 4.93 14.90 16.40
N PRO A 432 4.97 15.98 17.20
CA PRO A 432 4.37 17.32 17.06
C PRO A 432 5.31 18.35 16.41
N ASN A 433 6.49 17.93 15.94
CA ASN A 433 7.58 18.85 15.64
C ASN A 433 7.45 19.51 14.27
N VAL A 434 6.67 18.93 13.35
CA VAL A 434 6.51 19.45 11.99
C VAL A 434 5.54 20.64 11.95
N PRO A 435 5.94 21.76 11.33
CA PRO A 435 5.06 22.92 11.21
C PRO A 435 3.87 22.63 10.29
N GLY A 436 2.75 23.28 10.58
CA GLY A 436 1.56 23.24 9.73
C GLY A 436 0.53 22.22 10.17
N LYS A 437 -0.30 21.82 9.21
CA LYS A 437 -1.47 20.98 9.47
C LYS A 437 -1.06 19.50 9.54
N LEU A 438 -1.49 18.83 10.60
CA LEU A 438 -1.17 17.45 10.90
C LEU A 438 -2.34 16.49 10.60
N ALA A 439 -3.57 16.92 10.89
CA ALA A 439 -4.79 16.17 10.57
C ALA A 439 -5.97 17.09 10.26
N ARG A 440 -6.94 16.58 9.48
CA ARG A 440 -8.18 17.29 9.15
C ARG A 440 -9.32 16.86 10.06
N ALA A 441 -10.01 17.78 10.71
CA ALA A 441 -11.10 17.42 11.61
C ALA A 441 -12.25 16.70 10.88
N ARG A 442 -12.88 15.74 11.58
CA ARG A 442 -13.98 14.93 11.04
C ARG A 442 -15.22 15.02 11.93
N HIS A 443 -15.04 14.72 13.22
CA HIS A 443 -16.11 14.75 14.20
C HIS A 443 -15.64 15.54 15.43
N ARG A 444 -16.56 16.26 16.05
CA ARG A 444 -16.42 16.79 17.41
C ARG A 444 -17.53 16.17 18.25
N MET A 445 -17.21 15.62 19.41
CA MET A 445 -18.18 14.88 20.23
C MET A 445 -19.29 15.77 20.74
#